data_AF-A0A956XL05-F1
#
_entry.id   AF-A0A956XL05-F1
#
_cell.length_a   1.000
_cell.length_b   1.000
_cell.length_c   1.000
_cell.angle_alpha   90.00
_cell.angle_beta   90.00
_cell.angle_gamma   90.00
#
_symmetry.space_group_name_H-M   'P 1'
#
loop_
_entity.id
_entity.type
_entity.pdbx_description
1 polymer ?
#
loop_
_entity_poly.entity_id
_entity_poly.type
_entity_poly.pdbx_seq_one_letter_code
_entity_poly.pdbx_strand_id
1 'polypeptide(L)'
;MSAPYTPHIKPPEDTRYRHSRRLVSWWGLAIGLAIGIALGLTYAWVLAPVEEFDTTPRQLRDSDKVHYAVAIILSYAYDSNLGKAVTRLTDLGMGLDPIQEVANAACDLARTGYVDSSAGIRAIRSMQTFYRNQGRSGCADDLIPDVEVVLEATVMVPTSTPTLPPPPTKTATPNAGASSTEPGFVVVPTSVPERAYEGRIAGTNCDLELSGLIEVRVVDFNGQGIPGEMVRVRWDGGEDRFVTGLKPERGTEYADYEMDPGLSYIVDMPGLSDPLTNALTANPCTTSTGQQAITSYYVTFRRVG
;
A
#
# COMPACT_ATOMS: atom_id res chain seq x y z
N MET A 1 -95.86 30.36 -74.56
CA MET A 1 -94.49 29.93 -74.20
C MET A 1 -94.59 28.90 -73.09
N SER A 2 -94.39 27.63 -73.43
CA SER A 2 -94.53 26.51 -72.51
C SER A 2 -93.14 26.09 -72.01
N ALA A 3 -92.93 26.18 -70.69
CA ALA A 3 -91.72 25.70 -70.04
C ALA A 3 -91.85 24.18 -69.79
N PRO A 4 -90.91 23.34 -70.24
CA PRO A 4 -90.97 21.90 -70.00
C PRO A 4 -90.51 21.53 -68.58
N TYR A 5 -91.34 20.71 -67.95
CA TYR A 5 -91.15 20.04 -66.67
C TYR A 5 -90.07 18.96 -66.78
N THR A 6 -89.08 18.98 -65.87
CA THR A 6 -88.11 17.89 -65.67
C THR A 6 -88.18 17.38 -64.24
N PRO A 7 -88.42 16.07 -64.03
CA PRO A 7 -88.62 15.48 -62.71
C PRO A 7 -87.32 15.30 -61.91
N HIS A 8 -87.44 15.48 -60.60
CA HIS A 8 -86.38 15.27 -59.62
C HIS A 8 -86.00 13.79 -59.49
N ILE A 9 -84.74 13.47 -59.80
CA ILE A 9 -84.11 12.18 -59.45
C ILE A 9 -83.21 12.45 -58.24
N LYS A 10 -83.56 11.87 -57.08
CA LYS A 10 -82.67 11.87 -55.90
C LYS A 10 -81.46 10.97 -56.20
N PRO A 11 -80.22 11.43 -56.00
CA PRO A 11 -79.06 10.55 -56.09
C PRO A 11 -79.08 9.53 -54.93
N PRO A 12 -78.55 8.31 -55.15
CA PRO A 12 -78.50 7.26 -54.14
C PRO A 12 -77.61 7.67 -52.96
N GLU A 13 -78.04 7.31 -51.75
CA GLU A 13 -77.28 7.48 -50.52
C GLU A 13 -75.99 6.63 -50.58
N ASP A 14 -74.84 7.30 -50.72
CA ASP A 14 -73.54 6.66 -50.72
C ASP A 14 -73.13 6.34 -49.28
N THR A 15 -73.39 5.11 -48.86
CA THR A 15 -72.89 4.50 -47.63
C THR A 15 -71.36 4.43 -47.66
N ARG A 16 -70.69 5.40 -47.04
CA ARG A 16 -69.26 5.30 -46.71
C ARG A 16 -69.00 5.48 -45.22
N TYR A 17 -69.39 4.47 -44.43
CA TYR A 17 -68.74 4.21 -43.14
C TYR A 17 -67.34 3.61 -43.36
N ARG A 18 -66.40 4.44 -43.82
CA ARG A 18 -64.98 4.08 -43.79
C ARG A 18 -64.43 4.49 -42.42
N HIS A 19 -64.70 3.68 -41.39
CA HIS A 19 -64.03 3.84 -40.11
C HIS A 19 -62.54 3.57 -40.35
N SER A 20 -61.76 4.65 -40.49
CA SER A 20 -60.31 4.58 -40.51
C SER A 20 -59.86 4.04 -39.16
N ARG A 21 -59.56 2.73 -39.11
CA ARG A 21 -58.88 2.13 -37.98
C ARG A 21 -57.50 2.76 -37.94
N ARG A 22 -57.30 3.75 -37.06
CA ARG A 22 -55.97 4.23 -36.68
C ARG A 22 -55.24 3.03 -36.09
N LEU A 23 -54.46 2.33 -36.93
CA LEU A 23 -53.73 1.11 -36.59
C LEU A 23 -52.67 1.35 -35.50
N VAL A 24 -52.36 2.60 -35.20
CA VAL A 24 -51.42 2.99 -34.16
C VAL A 24 -52.12 3.91 -33.17
N SER A 25 -52.40 3.38 -31.99
CA SER A 25 -52.83 4.18 -30.84
C SER A 25 -51.65 5.00 -30.35
N TRP A 26 -51.71 6.32 -30.53
CA TRP A 26 -50.66 7.25 -30.09
C TRP A 26 -50.34 7.11 -28.59
N TRP A 27 -51.34 6.80 -27.77
CA TRP A 27 -51.17 6.50 -26.35
C TRP A 27 -50.40 5.21 -26.11
N GLY A 28 -50.64 4.16 -26.91
CA GLY A 28 -49.88 2.92 -26.81
C GLY A 28 -48.39 3.12 -27.13
N LEU A 29 -48.11 3.98 -28.11
CA LEU A 29 -46.73 4.34 -28.47
C LEU A 29 -46.05 5.14 -27.35
N ALA A 30 -46.74 6.11 -26.75
CA ALA A 30 -46.21 6.88 -25.63
C ALA A 30 -45.90 6.01 -24.40
N ILE A 31 -46.79 5.06 -24.06
CA ILE A 31 -46.59 4.14 -22.93
C ILE A 31 -45.42 3.19 -23.21
N GLY A 32 -45.34 2.62 -24.42
CA GLY A 32 -44.24 1.75 -24.82
C GLY A 32 -42.88 2.47 -24.76
N LEU A 33 -42.82 3.72 -25.21
CA LEU A 33 -41.62 4.55 -25.11
C LEU A 33 -41.22 4.80 -23.65
N ALA A 34 -42.18 5.17 -22.80
CA ALA A 34 -41.92 5.44 -21.40
C ALA A 34 -41.39 4.20 -20.67
N ILE A 35 -41.99 3.03 -20.92
CA ILE A 35 -41.54 1.75 -20.36
C ILE A 35 -40.14 1.40 -20.87
N GLY A 36 -39.88 1.56 -22.18
CA GLY A 36 -38.56 1.29 -22.76
C GLY A 36 -37.46 2.18 -22.17
N ILE A 37 -37.72 3.47 -22.00
CA ILE A 37 -36.79 4.41 -21.36
C ILE A 37 -36.55 4.02 -19.90
N ALA A 38 -37.60 3.72 -19.15
CA ALA A 38 -37.50 3.35 -17.74
C ALA A 38 -36.66 2.06 -17.56
N LEU A 39 -36.91 1.04 -18.39
CA LEU A 39 -36.16 -0.21 -18.39
C LEU A 39 -34.70 0.00 -18.84
N GLY A 40 -34.47 0.83 -19.86
CA GLY A 40 -33.12 1.13 -20.32
C GLY A 40 -32.28 1.86 -19.27
N LEU A 41 -32.86 2.86 -18.59
CA LEU A 41 -32.19 3.60 -17.50
C LEU A 41 -31.89 2.71 -16.30
N THR A 42 -32.86 1.90 -15.87
CA THR A 42 -32.64 0.96 -14.76
C THR A 42 -31.56 -0.07 -15.10
N TYR A 43 -31.53 -0.57 -16.34
CA TYR A 43 -30.46 -1.46 -16.79
C TYR A 43 -29.08 -0.78 -16.75
N ALA A 44 -28.97 0.41 -17.35
CA ALA A 44 -27.70 1.14 -17.44
C ALA A 44 -27.16 1.62 -16.09
N TRP A 45 -28.01 1.85 -15.08
CA TRP A 45 -27.58 2.38 -13.78
C TRP A 45 -27.46 1.33 -12.69
N VAL A 46 -28.29 0.28 -12.71
CA VAL A 46 -28.35 -0.72 -11.63
C VAL A 46 -27.65 -2.01 -12.03
N LEU A 47 -27.81 -2.47 -13.28
CA LEU A 47 -27.28 -3.76 -13.72
C LEU A 47 -25.90 -3.66 -14.36
N ALA A 48 -25.61 -2.57 -15.07
CA ALA A 48 -24.35 -2.37 -15.76
C ALA A 48 -23.90 -0.90 -15.67
N PRO A 49 -23.52 -0.42 -14.47
CA PRO A 49 -22.93 0.91 -14.35
C PRO A 49 -21.70 1.03 -15.25
N VAL A 50 -21.52 2.19 -15.86
CA VAL A 50 -20.36 2.46 -16.73
C VAL A 50 -19.10 2.49 -15.88
N GLU A 51 -18.25 1.48 -16.04
CA GLU A 51 -16.89 1.47 -15.53
C GLU A 51 -15.98 2.09 -16.58
N GLU A 52 -15.32 3.20 -16.26
CA GLU A 52 -14.34 3.85 -17.14
C GLU A 52 -13.04 3.03 -17.14
N PHE A 53 -12.87 2.15 -18.13
CA PHE A 53 -11.74 1.20 -18.19
C PHE A 53 -10.38 1.83 -18.58
N ASP A 54 -10.37 3.07 -19.08
CA ASP A 54 -9.16 3.76 -19.57
C ASP A 54 -8.91 5.10 -18.84
N THR A 55 -9.00 5.09 -17.51
CA THR A 55 -8.63 6.28 -16.73
C THR A 55 -7.12 6.39 -16.58
N THR A 56 -6.57 7.54 -16.94
CA THR A 56 -5.14 7.83 -16.71
C THR A 56 -4.96 8.46 -15.33
N PRO A 57 -3.82 8.22 -14.63
CA PRO A 57 -3.59 8.80 -13.29
C PRO A 57 -3.74 10.32 -13.24
N ARG A 58 -3.54 11.02 -14.36
CA ARG A 58 -3.71 12.48 -14.47
C ARG A 58 -5.16 12.96 -14.35
N GLN A 59 -6.14 12.10 -14.64
CA GLN A 59 -7.57 12.42 -14.56
C GLN A 59 -8.12 12.35 -13.13
N LEU A 60 -7.33 11.88 -12.18
CA LEU A 60 -7.73 11.79 -10.78
C LEU A 60 -8.04 13.19 -10.21
N ARG A 61 -8.93 13.26 -9.22
CA ARG A 61 -9.19 14.52 -8.50
C ARG A 61 -7.93 14.93 -7.74
N ASP A 62 -7.72 16.23 -7.53
CA ASP A 62 -6.46 16.70 -6.93
C ASP A 62 -6.23 16.13 -5.51
N SER A 63 -7.29 15.94 -4.71
CA SER A 63 -7.21 15.25 -3.41
C SER A 63 -6.73 13.80 -3.53
N ASP A 64 -7.18 13.12 -4.57
CA ASP A 64 -6.90 11.69 -4.77
C ASP A 64 -5.48 11.51 -5.36
N LYS A 65 -4.98 12.49 -6.11
CA LYS A 65 -3.58 12.52 -6.57
C LYS A 65 -2.61 12.51 -5.40
N VAL A 66 -2.92 13.24 -4.31
CA VAL A 66 -2.11 13.24 -3.09
C VAL A 66 -2.01 11.82 -2.50
N HIS A 67 -3.12 11.09 -2.41
CA HIS A 67 -3.11 9.71 -1.92
C HIS A 67 -2.38 8.75 -2.88
N TYR A 68 -2.50 8.96 -4.19
CA TYR A 68 -1.76 8.18 -5.18
C TYR A 68 -0.25 8.47 -5.11
N ALA A 69 0.15 9.71 -4.84
CA ALA A 69 1.53 10.10 -4.62
C ALA A 69 2.13 9.36 -3.41
N VAL A 70 1.38 9.27 -2.30
CA VAL A 70 1.78 8.45 -1.14
C VAL A 70 2.07 7.01 -1.56
N ALA A 71 1.17 6.39 -2.34
CA ALA A 71 1.37 5.01 -2.79
C ALA A 71 2.63 4.85 -3.67
N ILE A 72 2.91 5.82 -4.55
CA ILE A 72 4.15 5.82 -5.35
C ILE A 72 5.38 5.90 -4.43
N ILE A 73 5.37 6.79 -3.44
CA ILE A 73 6.50 6.98 -2.53
C ILE A 73 6.71 5.77 -1.62
N LEU A 74 5.64 5.17 -1.10
CA LEU A 74 5.74 3.93 -0.31
C LEU A 74 6.31 2.78 -1.15
N SER A 75 5.90 2.66 -2.42
CA SER A 75 6.50 1.70 -3.36
C SER A 75 7.99 1.99 -3.59
N TYR A 76 8.39 3.25 -3.69
CA TYR A 76 9.79 3.66 -3.81
C TYR A 76 10.60 3.33 -2.55
N ALA A 77 10.04 3.57 -1.35
CA ALA A 77 10.70 3.22 -0.10
C ALA A 77 11.00 1.71 -0.02
N TYR A 78 10.20 0.89 -0.70
CA TYR A 78 10.41 -0.55 -0.82
C TYR A 78 11.41 -0.95 -1.92
N ASP A 79 11.24 -0.43 -3.15
CA ASP A 79 12.01 -0.88 -4.33
C ASP A 79 13.25 -0.02 -4.64
N SER A 80 13.40 1.12 -3.97
CA SER A 80 14.45 2.13 -4.17
C SER A 80 14.64 2.56 -5.64
N ASN A 81 13.61 2.38 -6.49
CA ASN A 81 13.71 2.67 -7.92
C ASN A 81 13.23 4.10 -8.22
N LEU A 82 14.18 5.05 -8.11
CA LEU A 82 13.90 6.47 -8.30
C LEU A 82 13.36 6.77 -9.70
N GLY A 83 13.91 6.15 -10.75
CA GLY A 83 13.49 6.40 -12.14
C GLY A 83 12.02 6.02 -12.37
N LYS A 84 11.59 4.88 -11.83
CA LYS A 84 10.20 4.43 -11.86
C LYS A 84 9.28 5.34 -11.05
N ALA A 85 9.72 5.78 -9.86
CA ALA A 85 8.95 6.68 -9.01
C ALA A 85 8.72 8.04 -9.69
N VAL A 86 9.77 8.67 -10.22
CA VAL A 86 9.68 9.96 -10.92
C VAL A 86 8.81 9.86 -12.17
N THR A 87 8.93 8.78 -12.93
CA THR A 87 8.07 8.55 -14.11
C THR A 87 6.60 8.53 -13.71
N ARG A 88 6.25 7.75 -12.68
CA ARG A 88 4.87 7.67 -12.18
C ARG A 88 4.35 9.00 -11.64
N LEU A 89 5.19 9.77 -10.93
CA LEU A 89 4.81 11.10 -10.45
C LEU A 89 4.60 12.10 -11.60
N THR A 90 5.38 11.98 -12.67
CA THR A 90 5.24 12.81 -13.87
C THR A 90 3.96 12.48 -14.64
N ASP A 91 3.63 11.18 -14.74
CA ASP A 91 2.38 10.71 -15.35
C ASP A 91 1.16 11.17 -14.55
N LEU A 92 1.24 11.12 -13.22
CA LEU A 92 0.22 11.62 -12.29
C LEU A 92 -0.10 13.11 -12.51
N GLY A 93 0.89 13.90 -12.96
CA GLY A 93 0.68 15.27 -13.43
C GLY A 93 0.24 16.23 -12.33
N MET A 94 0.88 16.19 -11.17
CA MET A 94 0.62 17.14 -10.06
C MET A 94 1.21 18.53 -10.30
N GLY A 95 2.29 18.63 -11.11
CA GLY A 95 2.96 19.90 -11.37
C GLY A 95 4.18 19.74 -12.29
N LEU A 96 4.91 20.83 -12.50
CA LEU A 96 6.14 20.83 -13.30
C LEU A 96 7.31 20.14 -12.57
N ASP A 97 7.33 20.21 -11.24
CA ASP A 97 8.36 19.59 -10.39
C ASP A 97 7.74 18.50 -9.52
N PRO A 98 7.72 17.23 -9.97
CA PRO A 98 7.04 16.15 -9.28
C PRO A 98 7.59 15.90 -7.87
N ILE A 99 8.86 16.22 -7.62
CA ILE A 99 9.50 16.00 -6.32
C ILE A 99 9.08 17.11 -5.35
N GLN A 100 9.02 18.37 -5.80
CA GLN A 100 8.50 19.46 -4.97
C GLN A 100 7.02 19.28 -4.66
N GLU A 101 6.22 18.76 -5.60
CA GLU A 101 4.80 18.47 -5.34
C GLU A 101 4.61 17.36 -4.31
N VAL A 102 5.52 16.40 -4.20
CA VAL A 102 5.50 15.43 -3.09
C VAL A 102 5.76 16.13 -1.75
N ALA A 103 6.67 17.11 -1.70
CA ALA A 103 6.88 17.89 -0.48
C ALA A 103 5.65 18.72 -0.08
N ASN A 104 4.95 19.30 -1.07
CA ASN A 104 3.68 20.01 -0.86
C ASN A 104 2.58 19.05 -0.39
N ALA A 105 2.46 17.88 -1.02
CA ALA A 105 1.50 16.84 -0.62
C ALA A 105 1.75 16.35 0.81
N ALA A 106 3.02 16.16 1.20
CA ALA A 106 3.37 15.81 2.58
C ALA A 106 2.95 16.91 3.57
N CYS A 107 3.14 18.18 3.20
CA CYS A 107 2.74 19.33 3.99
C CYS A 107 1.21 19.42 4.18
N ASP A 108 0.44 19.19 3.12
CA ASP A 108 -1.02 19.17 3.18
C ASP A 108 -1.52 18.03 4.07
N LEU A 109 -0.98 16.82 3.90
CA LEU A 109 -1.31 15.67 4.72
C LEU A 109 -0.97 15.89 6.21
N ALA A 110 0.19 16.49 6.49
CA ALA A 110 0.63 16.80 7.85
C ALA A 110 -0.31 17.75 8.61
N ARG A 111 -1.13 18.55 7.90
CA ARG A 111 -2.11 19.49 8.48
C ARG A 111 -3.49 18.86 8.70
N THR A 112 -3.70 17.62 8.24
CA THR A 112 -4.98 16.91 8.33
C THR A 112 -4.92 15.81 9.37
N GLY A 113 -6.06 15.18 9.70
CA GLY A 113 -6.11 13.98 10.56
C GLY A 113 -5.40 12.75 9.97
N TYR A 114 -4.75 12.85 8.81
CA TYR A 114 -3.91 11.78 8.27
C TYR A 114 -2.78 11.38 9.24
N VAL A 115 -2.25 12.34 10.01
CA VAL A 115 -1.22 12.10 11.04
C VAL A 115 -1.74 11.41 12.29
N ASP A 116 -3.05 11.25 12.46
CA ASP A 116 -3.63 10.64 13.66
C ASP A 116 -3.37 9.11 13.72
N SER A 117 -2.86 8.54 12.63
CA SER A 117 -2.50 7.12 12.52
C SER A 117 -1.00 6.90 12.40
N SER A 118 -0.51 5.79 12.97
CA SER A 118 0.89 5.38 12.81
C SER A 118 1.28 5.18 11.34
N ALA A 119 0.37 4.63 10.53
CA ALA A 119 0.57 4.45 9.09
C ALA A 119 0.71 5.80 8.37
N GLY A 120 -0.12 6.79 8.70
CA GLY A 120 -0.05 8.12 8.08
C GLY A 120 1.23 8.86 8.43
N ILE A 121 1.70 8.79 9.69
CA ILE A 121 3.01 9.33 10.07
C ILE A 121 4.15 8.64 9.31
N ARG A 122 4.13 7.31 9.19
CA ARG A 122 5.14 6.56 8.40
C ARG A 122 5.14 6.97 6.93
N ALA A 123 3.96 7.18 6.34
CA ALA A 123 3.82 7.63 4.97
C ALA A 123 4.42 9.03 4.77
N ILE A 124 4.12 9.99 5.65
CA ILE A 124 4.70 11.34 5.57
C ILE A 124 6.22 11.29 5.76
N ARG A 125 6.74 10.49 6.69
CA ARG A 125 8.20 10.30 6.85
C ARG A 125 8.86 9.72 5.60
N SER A 126 8.20 8.76 4.95
CA SER A 126 8.69 8.22 3.67
C SER A 126 8.75 9.30 2.58
N MET A 127 7.77 10.22 2.56
CA MET A 127 7.77 11.39 1.67
C MET A 127 8.89 12.37 2.02
N GLN A 128 9.09 12.68 3.31
CA GLN A 128 10.19 13.51 3.81
C GLN A 128 11.54 12.97 3.35
N THR A 129 11.80 11.68 3.58
CA THR A 129 13.04 11.03 3.11
C THR A 129 13.18 11.11 1.60
N PHE A 130 12.11 10.84 0.84
CA PHE A 130 12.15 10.90 -0.62
C PHE A 130 12.58 12.27 -1.15
N TYR A 131 11.91 13.36 -0.75
CA TYR A 131 12.22 14.67 -1.33
C TYR A 131 13.53 15.25 -0.76
N ARG A 132 13.90 14.95 0.50
CA ARG A 132 15.17 15.40 1.10
C ARG A 132 16.38 14.80 0.40
N ASN A 133 16.32 13.52 0.04
CA ASN A 133 17.39 12.85 -0.72
C ASN A 133 17.62 13.49 -2.09
N GLN A 134 16.62 14.19 -2.62
CA GLN A 134 16.68 14.92 -3.89
C GLN A 134 17.02 16.41 -3.71
N GLY A 135 17.43 16.82 -2.51
CA GLY A 135 17.80 18.20 -2.20
C GLY A 135 16.62 19.16 -2.09
N ARG A 136 15.41 18.65 -1.80
CA ARG A 136 14.20 19.46 -1.58
C ARG A 136 13.84 19.52 -0.10
N SER A 137 13.03 20.50 0.26
CA SER A 137 12.45 20.66 1.59
C SER A 137 10.97 21.03 1.49
N GLY A 138 10.23 20.75 2.55
CA GLY A 138 8.80 21.01 2.63
C GLY A 138 8.36 21.35 4.05
N CYS A 139 7.17 21.94 4.20
CA CYS A 139 6.67 22.34 5.53
C CYS A 139 6.45 21.14 6.47
N ALA A 140 6.29 19.93 5.91
CA ALA A 140 6.17 18.71 6.69
C ALA A 140 7.41 18.46 7.56
N ASP A 141 8.60 18.90 7.14
CA ASP A 141 9.86 18.78 7.90
C ASP A 141 9.75 19.45 9.29
N ASP A 142 9.07 20.59 9.37
CA ASP A 142 8.87 21.33 10.62
C ASP A 142 7.67 20.81 11.42
N LEU A 143 6.61 20.33 10.75
CA LEU A 143 5.39 19.85 11.39
C LEU A 143 5.54 18.46 12.01
N ILE A 144 6.38 17.62 11.39
CA ILE A 144 6.68 16.27 11.86
C ILE A 144 8.21 16.14 11.94
N PRO A 145 8.83 16.69 13.00
CA PRO A 145 10.26 16.56 13.18
C PRO A 145 10.64 15.10 13.41
N ASP A 146 11.77 14.69 12.80
CA ASP A 146 12.45 13.47 13.18
C ASP A 146 12.91 13.63 14.64
N VAL A 147 12.37 12.83 15.55
CA VAL A 147 12.83 12.81 16.94
C VAL A 147 14.15 12.05 16.96
N GLU A 148 15.25 12.75 16.67
CA GLU A 148 16.59 12.22 16.89
C GLU A 148 16.83 12.09 18.40
N VAL A 149 16.65 10.88 18.94
CA VAL A 149 17.11 10.55 20.29
C VAL A 149 18.64 10.43 20.22
N VAL A 150 19.34 11.53 20.46
CA VAL A 150 20.80 11.55 20.58
C VAL A 150 21.18 10.84 21.88
N LEU A 151 21.48 9.54 21.79
CA LEU A 151 22.17 8.80 22.85
C LEU A 151 23.66 9.11 22.74
N GLU A 152 24.17 10.04 23.55
CA GLU A 152 25.60 10.23 23.73
C GLU A 152 26.21 8.96 24.35
N ALA A 153 26.76 8.07 23.53
CA ALA A 153 27.57 6.96 24.00
C ALA A 153 29.01 7.43 24.20
N THR A 154 29.40 7.68 25.46
CA THR A 154 30.80 7.92 25.82
C THR A 154 31.63 6.65 25.61
N VAL A 155 32.28 6.51 24.47
CA VAL A 155 33.21 5.41 24.20
C VAL A 155 34.57 5.76 24.79
N MET A 156 34.96 5.11 25.89
CA MET A 156 36.35 5.13 26.37
C MET A 156 37.19 4.22 25.47
N VAL A 157 37.93 4.80 24.52
CA VAL A 157 38.87 4.06 23.68
C VAL A 157 40.16 3.80 24.49
N PRO A 158 40.65 2.55 24.61
CA PRO A 158 41.95 2.30 25.22
C PRO A 158 43.07 2.86 24.34
N THR A 159 43.86 3.79 24.90
CA THR A 159 45.07 4.33 24.28
C THR A 159 46.08 3.21 24.04
N SER A 160 46.47 2.99 22.77
CA SER A 160 47.51 2.04 22.40
C SER A 160 48.85 2.39 23.03
N THR A 161 49.46 1.44 23.74
CA THR A 161 50.84 1.52 24.26
C THR A 161 51.84 1.61 23.10
N PRO A 162 52.78 2.59 23.09
CA PRO A 162 53.73 2.75 22.00
C PRO A 162 54.68 1.55 21.90
N THR A 163 54.68 0.90 20.74
CA THR A 163 55.66 -0.13 20.36
C THR A 163 56.87 0.55 19.73
N LEU A 164 58.08 0.17 20.17
CA LEU A 164 59.35 0.75 19.72
C LEU A 164 59.60 0.53 18.22
N PRO A 165 60.19 1.52 17.50
CA PRO A 165 60.48 1.41 16.07
C PRO A 165 61.71 0.53 15.77
N PRO A 166 61.70 -0.27 14.68
CA PRO A 166 62.92 -0.92 14.17
C PRO A 166 63.83 0.06 13.40
N PRO A 167 65.14 -0.27 13.22
CA PRO A 167 66.14 0.63 12.64
C PRO A 167 66.04 0.82 11.11
N PRO A 168 66.68 1.88 10.57
CA PRO A 168 66.32 2.51 9.31
C PRO A 168 66.96 1.85 8.08
N THR A 169 66.29 1.88 6.94
CA THR A 169 66.96 1.81 5.62
C THR A 169 66.19 2.60 4.55
N LYS A 170 66.83 3.70 4.15
CA LYS A 170 66.79 4.46 2.88
C LYS A 170 65.48 5.12 2.41
N THR A 171 65.42 6.40 2.77
CA THR A 171 64.90 7.57 2.07
C THR A 171 64.74 7.46 0.54
N ALA A 172 63.54 7.77 0.07
CA ALA A 172 63.31 8.63 -1.09
C ALA A 172 62.49 9.85 -0.63
N THR A 173 62.98 11.04 -0.98
CA THR A 173 62.45 12.36 -0.61
C THR A 173 61.11 12.65 -1.31
N PRO A 174 60.20 13.43 -0.69
CA PRO A 174 58.80 13.58 -1.10
C PRO A 174 58.62 14.60 -2.24
N ASN A 175 57.69 14.35 -3.15
CA ASN A 175 57.15 15.40 -4.01
C ASN A 175 55.91 16.00 -3.35
N ALA A 176 55.98 17.29 -3.05
CA ALA A 176 54.88 18.08 -2.52
C ALA A 176 53.80 18.24 -3.58
N GLY A 177 52.60 17.75 -3.27
CA GLY A 177 51.39 17.93 -4.05
C GLY A 177 50.17 17.83 -3.14
N ALA A 178 50.15 18.62 -2.06
CA ALA A 178 48.96 18.76 -1.24
C ALA A 178 47.95 19.62 -2.00
N SER A 179 47.00 18.96 -2.68
CA SER A 179 45.70 19.57 -2.95
C SER A 179 44.84 19.34 -1.72
N SER A 180 44.46 20.43 -1.06
CA SER A 180 43.50 20.42 0.04
C SER A 180 42.16 19.93 -0.52
N THR A 181 41.88 18.64 -0.37
CA THR A 181 40.50 18.14 -0.50
C THR A 181 39.77 18.53 0.77
N GLU A 182 38.81 19.44 0.60
CA GLU A 182 37.79 19.78 1.58
C GLU A 182 37.22 18.50 2.20
N PRO A 183 37.02 18.41 3.54
CA PRO A 183 36.46 17.21 4.15
C PRO A 183 35.07 16.96 3.56
N GLY A 184 34.99 16.00 2.64
CA GLY A 184 33.72 15.48 2.16
C GLY A 184 33.01 14.84 3.35
N PHE A 185 31.90 15.43 3.76
CA PHE A 185 30.97 14.76 4.66
C PHE A 185 30.48 13.50 3.94
N VAL A 186 30.99 12.35 4.35
CA VAL A 186 30.37 11.07 3.99
C VAL A 186 29.13 10.96 4.86
N VAL A 187 27.99 11.39 4.33
CA VAL A 187 26.69 11.06 4.90
C VAL A 187 26.48 9.57 4.63
N VAL A 188 26.98 8.73 5.53
CA VAL A 188 26.50 7.35 5.63
C VAL A 188 25.13 7.47 6.28
N PRO A 189 24.01 7.12 5.59
CA PRO A 189 22.72 7.03 6.25
C PRO A 189 22.85 5.92 7.30
N THR A 190 23.10 6.34 8.55
CA THR A 190 23.06 5.44 9.69
C THR A 190 21.66 5.57 10.25
N SER A 191 20.64 5.23 9.45
CA SER A 191 19.34 4.88 9.98
C SER A 191 19.57 3.54 10.70
N VAL A 192 19.95 3.62 11.97
CA VAL A 192 19.85 2.45 12.85
C VAL A 192 18.40 2.01 12.76
N PRO A 193 18.09 0.74 12.43
CA PRO A 193 16.71 0.28 12.43
C PRO A 193 16.12 0.58 13.80
N GLU A 194 15.15 1.51 13.86
CA GLU A 194 14.38 1.71 15.07
C GLU A 194 13.63 0.40 15.30
N ARG A 195 14.09 -0.38 16.27
CA ARG A 195 13.37 -1.55 16.77
C ARG A 195 12.06 -1.03 17.36
N ALA A 196 11.03 -0.99 16.52
CA ALA A 196 9.69 -0.61 16.91
C ALA A 196 8.93 -1.79 17.54
N TYR A 197 9.38 -3.02 17.30
CA TYR A 197 8.74 -4.24 17.81
C TYR A 197 9.76 -5.21 18.40
N GLU A 198 9.34 -5.89 19.46
CA GLU A 198 10.03 -7.05 20.03
C GLU A 198 9.22 -8.31 19.73
N GLY A 199 9.85 -9.25 19.01
CA GLY A 199 9.27 -10.54 18.66
C GLY A 199 9.58 -11.61 19.71
N ARG A 200 8.58 -12.40 20.07
CA ARG A 200 8.74 -13.56 20.95
C ARG A 200 7.90 -14.74 20.50
N ILE A 201 8.41 -15.95 20.74
CA ILE A 201 7.63 -17.18 20.58
C ILE A 201 6.74 -17.31 21.83
N ALA A 202 5.44 -17.14 21.65
CA ALA A 202 4.43 -17.25 22.71
C ALA A 202 4.15 -18.72 23.09
N GLY A 203 4.31 -19.65 22.15
CA GLY A 203 4.13 -21.07 22.41
C GLY A 203 4.22 -21.93 21.16
N THR A 204 3.99 -23.24 21.35
CA THR A 204 3.88 -24.23 20.27
C THR A 204 2.63 -25.08 20.48
N ASN A 205 2.13 -25.68 19.40
CA ASN A 205 1.01 -26.60 19.44
C ASN A 205 1.25 -27.79 18.50
N CYS A 206 0.61 -28.91 18.81
CA CYS A 206 0.66 -30.13 18.02
C CYS A 206 -0.77 -30.63 17.81
N ASP A 207 -1.39 -30.15 16.74
CA ASP A 207 -2.78 -30.45 16.39
C ASP A 207 -2.88 -30.78 14.89
N LEU A 208 -3.88 -31.57 14.48
CA LEU A 208 -4.07 -31.95 13.08
C LEU A 208 -4.66 -30.83 12.23
N GLU A 209 -5.53 -29.98 12.80
CA GLU A 209 -6.19 -28.90 12.07
C GLU A 209 -5.24 -27.73 11.81
N LEU A 210 -4.31 -27.48 12.72
CA LEU A 210 -3.33 -26.38 12.66
C LEU A 210 -1.89 -26.92 12.52
N SER A 211 -1.75 -28.09 11.89
CA SER A 211 -0.45 -28.75 11.70
C SER A 211 0.45 -27.90 10.81
N GLY A 212 1.68 -27.61 11.27
CA GLY A 212 2.68 -26.93 10.46
C GLY A 212 2.43 -25.44 10.22
N LEU A 213 1.66 -24.76 11.07
CA LEU A 213 1.37 -23.33 10.90
C LEU A 213 2.27 -22.45 11.79
N ILE A 214 2.75 -21.34 11.25
CA ILE A 214 3.28 -20.22 12.05
C ILE A 214 2.17 -19.18 12.15
N GLU A 215 1.58 -19.05 13.33
CA GLU A 215 0.61 -18.00 13.64
C GLU A 215 1.34 -16.79 14.20
N VAL A 216 1.13 -15.63 13.58
CA VAL A 216 1.74 -14.37 14.00
C VAL A 216 0.66 -13.37 14.42
N ARG A 217 0.88 -12.75 15.59
CA ARG A 217 0.05 -11.65 16.09
C ARG A 217 0.89 -10.40 16.33
N VAL A 218 0.49 -9.28 15.73
CA VAL A 218 1.16 -7.99 15.93
C VAL A 218 0.28 -7.07 16.77
N VAL A 219 0.76 -6.70 17.95
CA VAL A 219 0.00 -5.91 18.93
C VAL A 219 0.77 -4.67 19.38
N ASP A 220 0.04 -3.64 19.81
CA ASP A 220 0.61 -2.44 20.42
C ASP A 220 1.04 -2.68 21.88
N PHE A 221 1.46 -1.61 22.56
CA PHE A 221 1.85 -1.66 23.97
C PHE A 221 0.66 -1.97 24.91
N ASN A 222 -0.58 -1.72 24.50
CA ASN A 222 -1.81 -2.04 25.25
C ASN A 222 -2.35 -3.44 24.93
N GLY A 223 -1.74 -4.16 23.98
CA GLY A 223 -2.23 -5.45 23.49
C GLY A 223 -3.31 -5.35 22.41
N GLN A 224 -3.58 -4.15 21.88
CA GLN A 224 -4.50 -3.94 20.77
C GLN A 224 -3.85 -4.38 19.45
N GLY A 225 -4.63 -5.09 18.63
CA GLY A 225 -4.16 -5.64 17.37
C GLY A 225 -3.91 -4.61 16.27
N ILE A 226 -2.76 -4.69 15.61
CA ILE A 226 -2.35 -3.78 14.54
C ILE A 226 -2.47 -4.50 13.18
N PRO A 227 -3.40 -4.08 12.31
CA PRO A 227 -3.50 -4.59 10.94
C PRO A 227 -2.47 -3.94 10.01
N GLY A 228 -2.20 -4.59 8.87
CA GLY A 228 -1.37 -4.04 7.80
C GLY A 228 0.14 -4.08 8.06
N GLU A 229 0.59 -4.78 9.09
CA GLU A 229 2.02 -4.90 9.41
C GLU A 229 2.62 -6.09 8.65
N MET A 230 3.76 -5.84 7.99
CA MET A 230 4.45 -6.85 7.18
C MET A 230 5.32 -7.75 8.06
N VAL A 231 5.13 -9.05 7.90
CA VAL A 231 5.93 -10.09 8.54
C VAL A 231 6.68 -10.83 7.45
N ARG A 232 7.94 -11.16 7.73
CA ARG A 232 8.79 -11.95 6.84
C ARG A 232 9.17 -13.25 7.53
N VAL A 233 9.15 -14.32 6.76
CA VAL A 233 9.70 -15.62 7.13
C VAL A 233 10.83 -15.99 6.17
N ARG A 234 11.94 -16.52 6.71
CA ARG A 234 13.14 -16.89 5.95
C ARG A 234 13.54 -18.32 6.26
N TRP A 235 13.92 -19.08 5.25
CA TRP A 235 14.43 -20.45 5.38
C TRP A 235 15.64 -20.66 4.46
N ASP A 236 16.25 -21.85 4.55
CA ASP A 236 17.34 -22.21 3.65
C ASP A 236 16.79 -22.45 2.23
N GLY A 237 16.91 -21.42 1.38
CA GLY A 237 16.42 -21.44 0.00
C GLY A 237 15.50 -20.27 -0.38
N GLY A 238 15.09 -19.42 0.56
CA GLY A 238 14.27 -18.27 0.23
C GLY A 238 13.69 -17.49 1.40
N GLU A 239 12.83 -16.54 1.07
CA GLU A 239 12.00 -15.80 2.01
C GLU A 239 10.61 -15.61 1.43
N ASP A 240 9.62 -15.48 2.31
CA ASP A 240 8.26 -15.09 1.96
C ASP A 240 7.77 -13.99 2.91
N ARG A 241 6.78 -13.21 2.46
CA ARG A 241 6.26 -12.04 3.16
C ARG A 241 4.75 -12.06 3.14
N PHE A 242 4.17 -11.85 4.32
CA PHE A 242 2.73 -11.84 4.53
C PHE A 242 2.35 -10.68 5.47
N VAL A 243 1.06 -10.35 5.54
CA VAL A 243 0.58 -9.10 6.16
C VAL A 243 -0.54 -9.40 7.14
N THR A 244 -0.55 -8.71 8.29
CA THR A 244 -1.62 -8.83 9.29
C THR A 244 -2.94 -8.21 8.85
N GLY A 245 -4.06 -8.76 9.32
CA GLY A 245 -5.40 -8.19 9.13
C GLY A 245 -6.09 -8.63 7.84
N LEU A 246 -5.51 -9.56 7.08
CA LEU A 246 -6.15 -10.14 5.89
C LEU A 246 -7.18 -11.24 6.21
N LYS A 247 -7.29 -11.66 7.48
CA LYS A 247 -8.26 -12.64 7.99
C LYS A 247 -9.11 -12.04 9.11
N PRO A 248 -10.13 -11.22 8.80
CA PRO A 248 -10.90 -10.46 9.80
C PRO A 248 -11.57 -11.35 10.85
N GLU A 249 -11.91 -12.59 10.51
CA GLU A 249 -12.48 -13.59 11.41
C GLU A 249 -11.52 -14.10 12.50
N ARG A 250 -10.20 -13.87 12.35
CA ARG A 250 -9.16 -14.26 13.32
C ARG A 250 -8.60 -13.09 14.15
N GLY A 251 -8.95 -11.86 13.79
CA GLY A 251 -8.47 -10.63 14.42
C GLY A 251 -7.67 -9.75 13.46
N THR A 252 -7.61 -8.44 13.73
CA THR A 252 -6.88 -7.48 12.89
C THR A 252 -5.37 -7.64 12.98
N GLU A 253 -4.86 -8.22 14.07
CA GLU A 253 -3.46 -8.53 14.30
C GLU A 253 -2.96 -9.80 13.63
N TYR A 254 -3.87 -10.60 13.08
CA TYR A 254 -3.58 -11.97 12.70
C TYR A 254 -2.94 -12.07 11.33
N ALA A 255 -1.90 -12.89 11.23
CA ALA A 255 -1.40 -13.44 9.99
C ALA A 255 -0.87 -14.86 10.20
N ASP A 256 -0.80 -15.65 9.14
CA ASP A 256 -0.28 -17.00 9.18
C ASP A 256 0.60 -17.36 7.98
N TYR A 257 1.44 -18.38 8.19
CA TYR A 257 2.28 -18.96 7.17
C TYR A 257 2.32 -20.48 7.34
N GLU A 258 2.15 -21.21 6.24
CA GLU A 258 2.21 -22.68 6.21
C GLU A 258 3.64 -23.14 6.00
N MET A 259 4.14 -24.00 6.91
CA MET A 259 5.49 -24.52 6.85
C MET A 259 5.58 -25.81 6.04
N ASP A 260 6.60 -25.90 5.19
CA ASP A 260 7.05 -27.17 4.64
C ASP A 260 7.78 -28.01 5.70
N PRO A 261 7.48 -29.32 5.79
CA PRO A 261 8.11 -30.23 6.74
C PRO A 261 9.64 -30.30 6.62
N GLY A 262 10.33 -30.31 7.76
CA GLY A 262 11.78 -30.49 7.82
C GLY A 262 12.61 -29.22 7.55
N LEU A 263 11.97 -28.09 7.25
CA LEU A 263 12.64 -26.79 7.14
C LEU A 263 12.69 -26.05 8.48
N SER A 264 13.62 -25.10 8.58
CA SER A 264 13.80 -24.21 9.72
C SER A 264 13.61 -22.76 9.29
N TYR A 265 12.78 -22.04 10.02
CA TYR A 265 12.28 -20.72 9.67
C TYR A 265 12.73 -19.68 10.70
N ILE A 266 13.16 -18.52 10.21
CA ILE A 266 13.42 -17.33 11.02
C ILE A 266 12.35 -16.30 10.65
N VAL A 267 11.60 -15.85 11.65
CA VAL A 267 10.54 -14.85 11.49
C VAL A 267 11.03 -13.50 11.99
N ASP A 268 10.74 -12.44 11.25
CA ASP A 268 11.10 -11.07 11.59
C ASP A 268 10.11 -10.07 10.99
N MET A 269 10.10 -8.83 11.49
CA MET A 269 9.38 -7.72 10.85
C MET A 269 10.41 -6.82 10.15
N PRO A 270 10.48 -6.81 8.80
CA PRO A 270 11.53 -6.12 8.06
C PRO A 270 11.63 -4.63 8.42
N GLY A 271 12.78 -4.22 8.97
CA GLY A 271 13.04 -2.84 9.36
C GLY A 271 12.32 -2.37 10.63
N LEU A 272 11.57 -3.26 11.30
CA LEU A 272 10.73 -2.95 12.46
C LEU A 272 11.07 -3.79 13.69
N SER A 273 11.59 -5.01 13.52
CA SER A 273 12.08 -5.87 14.60
C SER A 273 13.41 -6.52 14.24
N ASP A 274 14.15 -6.96 15.25
CA ASP A 274 15.19 -7.96 15.01
C ASP A 274 14.55 -9.32 14.65
N PRO A 275 15.27 -10.19 13.94
CA PRO A 275 14.84 -11.57 13.75
C PRO A 275 14.74 -12.32 15.07
N LEU A 276 13.78 -13.24 15.15
CA LEU A 276 13.68 -14.14 16.29
C LEU A 276 14.98 -14.92 16.46
N THR A 277 15.49 -14.93 17.69
CA THR A 277 16.74 -15.60 18.05
C THR A 277 16.67 -17.11 17.84
N ASN A 278 15.50 -17.70 18.05
CA ASN A 278 15.28 -19.14 17.90
C ASN A 278 14.58 -19.41 16.57
N ALA A 279 15.14 -20.31 15.77
CA ALA A 279 14.50 -20.77 14.55
C ALA A 279 13.33 -21.72 14.84
N LEU A 280 12.25 -21.54 14.10
CA LEU A 280 11.02 -22.33 14.17
C LEU A 280 11.19 -23.52 13.24
N THR A 281 11.24 -24.73 13.77
CA THR A 281 11.55 -25.92 12.95
C THR A 281 10.29 -26.75 12.77
N ALA A 282 9.98 -27.09 11.52
CA ALA A 282 8.81 -27.89 11.15
C ALA A 282 9.03 -29.38 11.47
N ASN A 283 9.18 -29.68 12.76
CA ASN A 283 9.41 -31.04 13.25
C ASN A 283 8.10 -31.80 13.42
N PRO A 284 8.07 -33.11 13.09
CA PRO A 284 6.93 -33.94 13.38
C PRO A 284 6.72 -34.08 14.88
N CYS A 285 5.45 -34.10 15.28
CA CYS A 285 5.01 -34.26 16.66
C CYS A 285 3.81 -35.22 16.70
N THR A 286 3.60 -35.86 17.86
CA THR A 286 2.49 -36.80 18.05
C THR A 286 1.42 -36.13 18.91
N THR A 287 0.18 -36.09 18.40
CA THR A 287 -0.97 -35.52 19.11
C THR A 287 -1.33 -36.36 20.34
N SER A 288 -2.19 -35.83 21.21
CA SER A 288 -2.73 -36.57 22.37
C SER A 288 -3.50 -37.85 21.97
N THR A 289 -4.01 -37.90 20.74
CA THR A 289 -4.72 -39.05 20.15
C THR A 289 -3.79 -40.05 19.46
N GLY A 290 -2.47 -39.81 19.46
CA GLY A 290 -1.47 -40.69 18.84
C GLY A 290 -1.27 -40.49 17.34
N GLN A 291 -1.83 -39.44 16.76
CA GLN A 291 -1.70 -39.13 15.33
C GLN A 291 -0.46 -38.26 15.07
N GLN A 292 0.14 -38.39 13.88
CA GLN A 292 1.30 -37.59 13.49
C GLN A 292 0.85 -36.25 12.89
N ALA A 293 1.47 -35.16 13.36
CA ALA A 293 1.29 -33.80 12.88
C ALA A 293 2.64 -33.08 12.78
N ILE A 294 2.68 -31.86 12.28
CA ILE A 294 3.84 -30.96 12.33
C ILE A 294 3.60 -29.91 13.42
N THR A 295 4.65 -29.60 14.17
CA THR A 295 4.61 -28.61 15.26
C THR A 295 4.25 -27.24 14.68
N SER A 296 3.25 -26.59 15.24
CA SER A 296 2.89 -25.19 14.94
C SER A 296 3.41 -24.24 16.02
N TYR A 297 3.59 -22.98 15.64
CA TYR A 297 4.17 -21.95 16.50
C TYR A 297 3.25 -20.75 16.61
N TYR A 298 3.17 -20.18 17.81
CA TYR A 298 2.55 -18.88 18.04
C TYR A 298 3.64 -17.85 18.29
N VAL A 299 3.69 -16.83 17.45
CA VAL A 299 4.64 -15.72 17.54
C VAL A 299 3.86 -14.45 17.83
N THR A 300 4.35 -13.65 18.77
CA THR A 300 3.79 -12.33 19.05
C THR A 300 4.87 -11.28 18.87
N PHE A 301 4.58 -10.29 18.04
CA PHE A 301 5.34 -9.05 17.97
C PHE A 301 4.60 -7.98 18.76
N ARG A 302 5.27 -7.42 19.77
CA ARG A 302 4.70 -6.34 20.57
C ARG A 302 5.47 -5.06 20.28
N ARG A 303 4.75 -3.98 20.04
CA ARG A 303 5.36 -2.66 19.87
C ARG A 303 6.10 -2.26 21.15
N VAL A 304 7.39 -1.98 21.03
CA VAL A 304 8.19 -1.40 22.11
C VAL A 304 8.05 0.12 22.05
N GLY A 305 7.73 0.72 23.19
CA GLY A 305 7.52 2.16 23.36
C GLY A 305 8.20 2.60 24.64
#